data_AF-A0A496P5G6-F1
#
_entry.id   AF-A0A496P5G6-F1
#
_cell.length_a   1.000
_cell.length_b   1.000
_cell.length_c   1.000
_cell.angle_alpha   90.00
_cell.angle_beta   90.00
_cell.angle_gamma   90.00
#
_symmetry.space_group_name_H-M   'P 1'
#
loop_
_entity.id
_entity.type
_entity.pdbx_description
1 polymer ?
#
loop_
_entity_poly.entity_id
_entity_poly.type
_entity_poly.pdbx_seq_one_letter_code
_entity_poly.pdbx_strand_id
1 'polypeptide(L)'
;TAVGIITGAADFMKNIFGNSEMVYKLVVVFSCILGVFVGQTGVENIVSIAVPVLVLIYPVIMALILLNFVPESWTSVSIFRGVTLVAGIFAIPDFMIAIGFESFQPIHDYLPLASYGLAWLLPCLFIWFVLFIIQKNKRL
;
A
#
# COMPACT_ATOMS: atom_id res chain seq x y z
N THR A 1 -10.99 -13.94 -10.99
CA THR A 1 -10.37 -12.93 -10.11
C THR A 1 -10.09 -13.49 -8.72
N ALA A 2 -11.09 -13.96 -7.96
CA ALA A 2 -10.89 -14.48 -6.60
C ALA A 2 -9.86 -15.63 -6.49
N VAL A 3 -9.94 -16.63 -7.37
CA VAL A 3 -8.98 -17.76 -7.36
C VAL A 3 -7.54 -17.28 -7.50
N GLY A 4 -7.26 -16.35 -8.43
CA GLY A 4 -5.90 -15.83 -8.64
C GLY A 4 -5.35 -15.04 -7.44
N ILE A 5 -6.21 -14.27 -6.74
CA ILE A 5 -5.81 -13.55 -5.53
C ILE A 5 -5.49 -14.55 -4.40
N ILE A 6 -6.34 -15.56 -4.21
CA ILE A 6 -6.16 -16.57 -3.17
C ILE A 6 -4.90 -17.41 -3.45
N THR A 7 -4.70 -17.89 -4.68
CA THR A 7 -3.50 -18.67 -5.03
C THR A 7 -2.24 -17.83 -4.93
N GLY A 8 -2.27 -16.57 -5.38
CA GLY A 8 -1.13 -15.65 -5.23
C GLY A 8 -0.78 -15.36 -3.78
N ALA A 9 -1.77 -15.13 -2.91
CA ALA A 9 -1.54 -14.95 -1.48
C ALA A 9 -1.02 -16.24 -0.81
N ALA A 10 -1.57 -17.39 -1.18
CA ALA A 10 -1.12 -18.68 -0.68
C ALA A 10 0.31 -19.02 -1.13
N ASP A 11 0.68 -18.70 -2.37
CA ASP A 11 2.04 -18.86 -2.89
C ASP A 11 3.03 -17.93 -2.18
N PHE A 12 2.64 -16.68 -1.94
CA PHE A 12 3.45 -15.74 -1.17
C PHE A 12 3.72 -16.27 0.25
N MET A 13 2.68 -16.74 0.94
CA MET A 13 2.82 -17.33 2.27
C MET A 13 3.66 -18.61 2.24
N LYS A 14 3.41 -19.51 1.28
CA LYS A 14 4.23 -20.71 1.07
C LYS A 14 5.71 -20.36 0.94
N ASN A 15 6.05 -19.34 0.14
CA ASN A 15 7.42 -18.92 -0.07
C ASN A 15 8.07 -18.36 1.21
N ILE A 16 7.33 -17.57 2.01
CA ILE A 16 7.80 -17.07 3.32
C ILE A 16 8.11 -18.21 4.29
N PHE A 17 7.26 -19.24 4.32
CA PHE A 17 7.36 -20.36 5.25
C PHE A 17 8.14 -21.56 4.66
N GLY A 18 9.21 -21.29 3.89
CA GLY A 18 10.15 -22.32 3.44
C GLY A 18 9.59 -23.27 2.39
N ASN A 19 8.74 -22.79 1.48
CA ASN A 19 8.10 -23.56 0.41
C ASN A 19 7.21 -24.72 0.88
N SER A 20 6.65 -24.62 2.10
CA SER A 20 5.77 -25.63 2.67
C SER A 20 4.42 -25.73 1.96
N GLU A 21 4.14 -26.87 1.32
CA GLU A 21 2.84 -27.17 0.70
C GLU A 21 1.68 -27.18 1.72
N MET A 22 1.98 -27.42 2.99
CA MET A 22 0.98 -27.38 4.05
C MET A 22 0.45 -25.96 4.26
N VAL A 23 1.34 -24.97 4.28
CA VAL A 23 0.99 -23.55 4.46
C VAL A 23 0.13 -23.07 3.31
N TYR A 24 0.47 -23.47 2.08
CA TYR A 24 -0.35 -23.15 0.90
C TYR A 24 -1.79 -23.64 1.06
N LYS A 25 -1.97 -24.94 1.36
CA LYS A 25 -3.30 -25.55 1.51
C LYS A 25 -4.10 -24.88 2.62
N LEU A 26 -3.46 -24.58 3.75
CA LEU A 26 -4.11 -23.89 4.88
C LEU A 26 -4.60 -22.50 4.47
N VAL A 27 -3.76 -21.69 3.82
CA VAL A 27 -4.13 -20.34 3.40
C VAL A 27 -5.25 -20.36 2.37
N VAL A 28 -5.22 -21.28 1.40
CA VAL A 28 -6.30 -21.43 0.41
C VAL A 28 -7.62 -21.81 1.08
N VAL A 29 -7.63 -22.86 1.90
CA VAL A 29 -8.87 -23.32 2.56
C VAL A 29 -9.42 -22.25 3.50
N PHE A 30 -8.55 -21.61 4.29
CA PHE A 30 -8.92 -20.52 5.18
C PHE A 30 -9.54 -19.34 4.42
N SER A 31 -8.92 -18.93 3.31
CA SER A 31 -9.41 -17.82 2.48
C SER A 31 -10.77 -18.16 1.83
N CYS A 32 -10.97 -19.40 1.38
CA CYS A 32 -12.26 -19.84 0.84
C CYS A 32 -13.37 -19.81 1.91
N ILE A 33 -13.08 -20.31 3.11
CA ILE A 33 -14.03 -20.30 4.23
C ILE A 33 -14.40 -18.86 4.61
N LEU A 34 -13.41 -17.99 4.79
CA LEU A 34 -13.65 -16.56 5.03
C LEU A 34 -14.44 -15.91 3.91
N GLY A 35 -14.15 -16.23 2.65
CA GLY A 35 -14.87 -15.72 1.49
C GLY A 35 -16.36 -16.06 1.52
N VAL A 36 -16.73 -17.27 1.95
CA VAL A 36 -18.13 -17.67 2.13
C VAL A 36 -18.78 -16.86 3.25
N PHE A 37 -18.11 -16.71 4.40
CA PHE A 37 -18.63 -15.96 5.55
C PHE A 37 -18.77 -14.46 5.31
N VAL A 38 -17.83 -13.86 4.56
CA VAL A 38 -17.86 -12.44 4.22
C VAL A 38 -18.83 -12.20 3.06
N GLY A 39 -18.95 -13.12 2.11
CA GLY A 39 -19.86 -13.00 0.97
C GLY A 39 -21.34 -12.88 1.35
N GLN A 40 -21.73 -13.40 2.52
CA GLN A 40 -23.10 -13.31 3.04
C GLN A 40 -23.42 -12.00 3.79
N THR A 41 -22.43 -11.17 4.15
CA THR A 41 -22.67 -9.95 4.97
C THR A 41 -23.14 -8.73 4.18
N GLY A 42 -23.18 -8.81 2.85
CA GLY A 42 -23.59 -7.73 1.95
C GLY A 42 -22.42 -6.78 1.58
N VAL A 43 -22.46 -6.25 0.36
CA VAL A 43 -21.33 -5.49 -0.23
C VAL A 43 -20.95 -4.25 0.59
N GLU A 44 -21.93 -3.56 1.16
CA GLU A 44 -21.69 -2.33 1.94
C GLU A 44 -20.79 -2.58 3.16
N ASN A 45 -21.03 -3.68 3.90
CA ASN A 45 -20.20 -4.08 5.04
C ASN A 45 -18.80 -4.53 4.61
N ILE A 46 -18.69 -5.17 3.43
CA ILE A 46 -17.39 -5.56 2.88
C ILE A 46 -16.57 -4.30 2.57
N VAL A 47 -17.20 -3.31 1.93
CA VAL A 47 -16.55 -2.06 1.52
C VAL A 47 -16.17 -1.22 2.74
N SER A 48 -17.03 -1.11 3.76
CA SER A 48 -16.73 -0.32 4.97
C SER A 48 -15.49 -0.83 5.70
N ILE A 49 -15.24 -2.15 5.68
CA ILE A 49 -14.04 -2.76 6.27
C ILE A 49 -12.84 -2.68 5.31
N ALA A 50 -13.07 -2.83 4.01
CA ALA A 50 -12.01 -2.81 3.00
C ALA A 50 -11.41 -1.42 2.76
N VAL A 51 -12.23 -0.36 2.80
CA VAL A 51 -11.79 1.02 2.51
C VAL A 51 -10.65 1.47 3.44
N PRO A 52 -10.74 1.34 4.78
CA PRO A 52 -9.62 1.68 5.67
C PRO A 52 -8.32 0.96 5.31
N VAL A 53 -8.39 -0.34 5.05
CA VAL A 53 -7.21 -1.13 4.67
C VAL A 53 -6.67 -0.67 3.32
N LEU A 54 -7.54 -0.37 2.36
CA LEU A 54 -7.18 0.12 1.05
C LEU A 54 -6.46 1.46 1.15
N VAL A 55 -7.03 2.46 1.84
CA VAL A 55 -6.46 3.83 1.93
C VAL A 55 -5.09 3.84 2.59
N LEU A 56 -4.80 2.87 3.47
CA LEU A 56 -3.50 2.72 4.10
C LEU A 56 -2.46 2.08 3.18
N ILE A 57 -2.85 1.03 2.44
CA ILE A 57 -1.93 0.19 1.67
C ILE A 57 -1.68 0.76 0.26
N TYR A 58 -2.68 1.36 -0.37
CA TYR A 58 -2.57 1.81 -1.77
C TYR A 58 -1.41 2.80 -2.02
N PRO A 59 -1.08 3.79 -1.16
CA PRO A 59 -0.03 4.75 -1.45
C PRO A 59 1.33 4.07 -1.52
N VAL A 60 1.57 3.14 -0.59
CA VAL A 60 2.80 2.36 -0.48
C VAL A 60 2.98 1.48 -1.71
N ILE A 61 1.95 0.72 -2.10
CA ILE A 61 2.02 -0.15 -3.27
C ILE A 61 2.18 0.68 -4.55
N MET A 62 1.39 1.74 -4.73
CA MET A 62 1.47 2.60 -5.92
C MET A 62 2.83 3.26 -6.04
N ALA A 63 3.41 3.77 -4.94
CA ALA A 63 4.76 4.33 -4.94
C ALA A 63 5.80 3.30 -5.37
N LEU A 64 5.74 2.06 -4.84
CA LEU A 64 6.66 0.99 -5.22
C LEU A 64 6.52 0.60 -6.70
N ILE A 65 5.29 0.48 -7.19
CA ILE A 65 5.01 0.20 -8.61
C ILE A 65 5.64 1.29 -9.47
N LEU A 66 5.37 2.57 -9.18
CA LEU A 66 5.90 3.69 -9.95
C LEU A 66 7.43 3.71 -9.94
N LEU A 67 8.06 3.51 -8.78
CA LEU A 67 9.52 3.46 -8.68
C LEU A 67 10.13 2.29 -9.46
N ASN A 68 9.41 1.18 -9.60
CA ASN A 68 9.88 0.04 -10.40
C ASN A 68 9.83 0.32 -11.91
N PHE A 69 8.91 1.17 -12.37
CA PHE A 69 8.86 1.63 -13.77
C PHE A 69 9.93 2.68 -14.13
N VAL A 70 10.50 3.36 -13.14
CA VAL A 70 11.56 4.37 -13.33
C VAL A 70 12.91 3.67 -13.57
N PRO A 71 13.78 4.19 -14.47
CA PRO A 71 15.09 3.60 -14.72
C PRO A 71 15.93 3.45 -13.44
N GLU A 72 16.69 2.36 -13.33
CA GLU A 72 17.60 2.08 -12.20
C GLU A 72 18.64 3.19 -11.96
N SER A 73 18.96 3.97 -12.99
CA SER A 73 19.87 5.12 -12.86
C SER A 73 19.29 6.25 -12.00
N TRP A 74 17.96 6.32 -11.87
CA TRP A 74 17.23 7.35 -11.12
C TRP A 74 16.64 6.83 -9.82
N THR A 75 16.84 5.55 -9.53
CA THR A 75 16.36 4.92 -8.31
C THR A 75 17.52 4.32 -7.54
N SER A 76 17.37 4.27 -6.22
CA SER A 76 18.34 3.65 -5.33
C SER A 76 17.65 3.11 -4.11
N VAL A 77 18.35 2.27 -3.36
CA VAL A 77 17.83 1.73 -2.11
C VAL A 77 17.37 2.85 -1.16
N SER A 78 18.09 3.98 -1.11
CA SER A 78 17.70 5.14 -0.31
C SER A 78 16.44 5.81 -0.83
N ILE A 79 16.31 5.98 -2.15
CA ILE A 79 15.11 6.56 -2.79
C ILE A 79 13.90 5.65 -2.57
N PHE A 80 14.03 4.35 -2.82
CA PHE A 80 12.97 3.37 -2.58
C PHE A 80 12.46 3.42 -1.15
N ARG A 81 13.37 3.38 -0.16
CA ARG A 81 13.01 3.46 1.26
C ARG A 81 12.37 4.80 1.62
N GLY A 82 12.96 5.90 1.17
CA GLY A 82 12.48 7.25 1.49
C GLY A 82 11.07 7.51 0.95
N VAL A 83 10.86 7.25 -0.35
CA VAL A 83 9.55 7.44 -0.98
C VAL A 83 8.49 6.52 -0.36
N THR A 84 8.82 5.25 -0.12
CA THR A 84 7.87 4.30 0.48
C THR A 84 7.49 4.69 1.91
N LEU A 85 8.44 5.15 2.72
CA LEU A 85 8.17 5.62 4.08
C LEU A 85 7.30 6.87 4.08
N VAL A 86 7.59 7.84 3.20
CA VAL A 86 6.78 9.05 3.06
C VAL A 86 5.37 8.70 2.60
N ALA A 87 5.22 7.81 1.62
CA ALA A 87 3.90 7.34 1.17
C ALA A 87 3.09 6.75 2.34
N GLY A 88 3.72 5.89 3.16
CA GLY A 88 3.08 5.30 4.32
C GLY A 88 2.71 6.32 5.40
N ILE A 89 3.57 7.30 5.68
CA ILE A 89 3.29 8.35 6.68
C ILE A 89 2.11 9.22 6.26
N PHE A 90 2.09 9.67 5.01
CA PHE A 90 1.00 10.51 4.50
C PHE A 90 -0.30 9.74 4.21
N ALA A 91 -0.28 8.42 4.26
CA ALA A 91 -1.49 7.58 4.24
C ALA A 91 -2.21 7.53 5.60
N ILE A 92 -1.51 7.85 6.71
CA ILE A 92 -2.06 7.73 8.07
C ILE A 92 -3.28 8.65 8.29
N PRO A 93 -3.26 9.95 7.91
CA PRO A 93 -4.42 10.82 8.09
C PRO A 93 -5.68 10.27 7.39
N ASP A 94 -5.54 9.82 6.14
CA ASP A 94 -6.65 9.25 5.37
C ASP A 94 -7.18 7.97 6.02
N PHE A 95 -6.29 7.12 6.53
CA PHE A 95 -6.68 5.92 7.28
C PHE A 95 -7.42 6.26 8.58
N MET A 96 -6.96 7.25 9.34
CA MET A 96 -7.61 7.70 10.57
C MET A 96 -9.01 8.23 10.31
N ILE A 97 -9.19 9.01 9.23
CA ILE A 97 -10.50 9.51 8.81
C ILE A 97 -11.41 8.33 8.40
N ALA A 98 -10.87 7.36 7.64
CA ALA A 98 -11.64 6.21 7.16
C ALA A 98 -12.17 5.29 8.28
N ILE A 99 -11.50 5.26 9.45
CA ILE A 99 -11.98 4.52 10.63
C ILE A 99 -12.81 5.39 11.60
N GLY A 100 -13.09 6.66 11.25
CA GLY A 100 -14.00 7.54 11.98
C GLY A 100 -13.34 8.60 12.88
N PHE A 101 -12.02 8.79 12.84
CA PHE A 101 -11.36 9.87 13.57
C PHE A 101 -11.33 11.16 12.76
N GLU A 102 -12.40 11.96 12.87
CA GLU A 102 -12.52 13.24 12.17
C GLU A 102 -11.49 14.30 12.59
N SER A 103 -10.82 14.13 13.74
CA SER A 103 -9.76 15.03 14.21
C SER A 103 -8.59 15.18 13.23
N PHE A 104 -8.44 14.26 12.27
CA PHE A 104 -7.42 14.31 11.23
C PHE A 104 -7.85 15.07 9.97
N GLN A 105 -9.12 15.51 9.86
CA GLN A 105 -9.61 16.29 8.72
C GLN A 105 -8.82 17.59 8.47
N PRO A 106 -8.47 18.41 9.47
CA PRO A 106 -7.69 19.63 9.22
C PRO A 106 -6.31 19.35 8.60
N ILE A 107 -5.72 18.19 8.90
CA ILE A 107 -4.44 17.77 8.32
C ILE A 107 -4.65 17.35 6.86
N HIS A 108 -5.73 16.62 6.59
CA HIS A 108 -6.13 16.22 5.24
C HIS A 108 -6.41 17.45 4.36
N ASP A 109 -7.17 18.43 4.84
CA ASP A 109 -7.53 19.63 4.08
C ASP A 109 -6.32 20.52 3.74
N TYR A 110 -5.27 20.49 4.55
CA TYR A 110 -4.03 21.21 4.29
C TYR A 110 -3.13 20.51 3.25
N LEU A 111 -3.33 19.21 3.03
CA LEU A 111 -2.54 18.43 2.09
C LEU A 111 -2.99 18.71 0.64
N PRO A 112 -2.06 19.07 -0.25
CA PRO A 112 -2.41 19.29 -1.64
C PRO A 112 -2.84 17.97 -2.29
N LEU A 113 -3.87 18.03 -3.15
CA LEU A 113 -4.51 16.88 -3.82
C LEU A 113 -5.21 15.89 -2.87
N ALA A 114 -5.39 16.23 -1.59
CA ALA A 114 -6.10 15.38 -0.64
C ALA A 114 -7.56 15.09 -1.06
N SER A 115 -8.24 16.09 -1.65
CA SER A 115 -9.59 15.94 -2.21
C SER A 115 -9.72 14.88 -3.30
N TYR A 116 -8.62 14.48 -3.95
CA TYR A 116 -8.59 13.41 -4.95
C TYR A 116 -8.06 12.09 -4.38
N GLY A 117 -7.80 12.01 -3.07
CA GLY A 117 -7.12 10.86 -2.46
C GLY A 117 -5.67 10.72 -2.94
N LEU A 118 -4.98 11.84 -3.15
CA LEU A 118 -3.59 11.86 -3.61
C LEU A 118 -2.68 12.70 -2.71
N ALA A 119 -3.05 12.86 -1.43
CA ALA A 119 -2.29 13.61 -0.44
C ALA A 119 -0.82 13.15 -0.32
N TRP A 120 -0.55 11.85 -0.52
CA TRP A 120 0.78 11.25 -0.46
C TRP A 120 1.67 11.56 -1.68
N LEU A 121 1.08 11.89 -2.83
CA LEU A 121 1.79 11.94 -4.11
C LEU A 121 2.84 13.06 -4.13
N LEU A 122 2.46 14.27 -3.75
CA LEU A 122 3.36 15.42 -3.76
C LEU A 122 4.53 15.28 -2.76
N PRO A 123 4.30 14.88 -1.49
CA PRO A 123 5.39 14.53 -0.57
C PRO A 123 6.34 13.46 -1.13
N CYS A 124 5.79 12.44 -1.80
CA CYS A 124 6.59 11.37 -2.41
C CYS A 124 7.46 11.89 -3.56
N LEU A 125 6.92 12.73 -4.44
CA LEU A 125 7.68 13.35 -5.52
C LEU A 125 8.76 14.28 -4.98
N PHE A 126 8.46 15.04 -3.93
CA PHE A 126 9.42 15.92 -3.28
C PHE A 126 10.60 15.14 -2.70
N ILE A 127 10.35 14.09 -1.90
CA ILE A 127 11.43 13.30 -1.30
C ILE A 127 12.23 12.54 -2.36
N TRP A 128 11.57 12.03 -3.40
CA TRP A 128 12.24 11.40 -4.54
C TRP A 128 13.24 12.37 -5.18
N PHE A 129 12.80 13.59 -5.48
CA PHE A 129 13.62 14.62 -6.11
C PHE A 129 14.83 15.03 -5.24
N VAL A 130 14.60 15.26 -3.96
CA VAL A 130 15.66 15.62 -3.00
C VAL A 130 16.72 14.51 -2.92
N LEU A 131 16.29 13.25 -2.75
CA LEU A 131 17.21 12.12 -2.64
C LEU A 131 17.95 11.85 -3.95
N PHE A 132 17.28 12.04 -5.10
CA PHE A 132 17.90 11.92 -6.42
C PHE A 132 19.04 12.95 -6.60
N ILE A 133 18.83 14.21 -6.23
CA ILE A 133 19.88 15.25 -6.30
C ILE A 133 21.05 14.91 -5.38
N ILE A 134 20.78 14.54 -4.13
CA ILE A 134 21.82 14.18 -3.16
C ILE A 134 22.66 13.02 -3.68
N GLN A 135 22.02 12.02 -4.27
CA GLN A 135 22.73 10.85 -4.77
C GLN A 135 23.53 11.14 -6.05
N LYS A 136 23.02 11.99 -6.93
CA LYS A 136 23.76 12.45 -8.11
C LYS A 136 25.03 13.19 -7.70
N ASN A 137 24.97 14.02 -6.65
CA ASN A 137 26.13 14.76 -6.14
C ASN A 137 27.20 13.86 -5.48
N LYS A 138 26.82 12.69 -4.97
CA LYS A 138 27.78 11.70 -4.43
C LYS A 138 28.47 10.86 -5.51
N ARG A 139 27.98 10.88 -6.75
CA ARG A 139 28.56 10.15 -7.89
C ARG A 139 29.51 11.01 -8.74
N LEU A 140 29.59 12.31 -8.47
CA LEU A 140 30.56 13.25 -9.04
C LEU A 140 31.73 13.43 -8.07
#